data_AF-A0ABD0REM0-F1
#
_entry.id   AF-A0ABD0REM0-F1
#
_cell.length_a   1.000
_cell.length_b   1.000
_cell.length_c   1.000
_cell.angle_alpha   90.00
_cell.angle_beta   90.00
_cell.angle_gamma   90.00
#
_symmetry.space_group_name_H-M   'P 1'
#
loop_
_entity.id
_entity.type
_entity.pdbx_description
1 polymer ?
#
loop_
_entity_poly.entity_id
_entity_poly.type
_entity_poly.pdbx_seq_one_letter_code
_entity_poly.pdbx_strand_id
1 'polypeptide(L)'
;APKISSSCSRSSVITCVCEAHGNPRPTLEWRLSGHALANSTETSITEETLGSTGVKSVLTTRQSLTDTDVLHCFSKNIHGSTTQQFHAVPPPQDT
;
A
#
# COMPACT_ATOMS: atom_id res chain seq x y z
N ALA A 1 1.90 3.06 -18.21
CA ALA A 1 1.66 2.54 -16.86
C ALA A 1 1.18 3.67 -15.92
N PRO A 2 0.41 3.36 -14.87
CA PRO A 2 -0.11 4.35 -13.92
C PRO A 2 1.00 5.08 -13.15
N LYS A 3 0.75 6.32 -12.73
CA LYS A 3 1.60 7.05 -11.79
C LYS A 3 1.14 6.71 -10.36
N ILE A 4 2.09 6.33 -9.49
CA ILE A 4 1.81 5.90 -8.12
C ILE A 4 2.63 6.71 -7.12
N SER A 5 2.04 6.99 -5.96
CA SER A 5 2.71 7.58 -4.80
C SER A 5 2.23 6.90 -3.54
N SER A 6 3.10 6.74 -2.55
CA SER A 6 2.76 5.95 -1.38
C SER A 6 3.55 6.40 -0.15
N SER A 7 2.93 6.35 1.03
CA SER A 7 3.55 6.70 2.33
C SER A 7 3.13 5.70 3.41
N CYS A 8 3.99 5.44 4.40
CA CYS A 8 3.69 4.59 5.54
C CYS A 8 4.16 5.26 6.83
N SER A 9 3.42 5.05 7.91
CA SER A 9 3.84 5.41 9.26
C SER A 9 3.59 4.25 10.21
N ARG A 10 4.44 4.12 11.23
CA ARG A 10 4.33 3.10 12.27
C ARG A 10 4.17 3.78 13.62
N SER A 11 3.11 3.40 14.34
CA SER A 11 2.85 3.79 15.72
C SER A 11 2.54 2.52 16.53
N SER A 12 1.35 2.41 17.13
CA SER A 12 0.81 1.14 17.65
C SER A 12 0.30 0.21 16.55
N VAL A 13 0.07 0.76 15.35
CA VAL A 13 -0.28 0.04 14.12
C VAL A 13 0.53 0.60 12.96
N ILE A 14 0.60 -0.14 11.87
CA ILE A 14 1.18 0.32 10.61
C ILE A 14 0.04 0.85 9.74
N THR A 15 0.15 2.10 9.32
CA THR A 15 -0.80 2.73 8.40
C THR A 15 -0.06 3.15 7.15
N CYS A 16 -0.51 2.64 6.01
CA CYS A 16 0.06 2.94 4.71
C CYS A 16 -1.01 3.48 3.78
N VAL A 17 -0.63 4.47 2.97
CA VAL A 17 -1.47 5.11 1.96
C VAL A 17 -0.82 4.89 0.61
N CYS A 18 -1.62 4.54 -0.37
CA CYS A 18 -1.20 4.41 -1.75
C CYS A 18 -2.20 5.10 -2.65
N GLU A 19 -1.72 6.00 -3.51
CA GLU A 19 -2.54 6.72 -4.47
C GLU A 19 -1.99 6.46 -5.86
N ALA A 20 -2.87 6.14 -6.80
CA ALA A 20 -2.50 5.92 -8.19
C ALA A 20 -3.46 6.60 -9.15
N HIS A 21 -2.89 7.17 -10.22
CA HIS A 21 -3.63 7.82 -11.29
C HIS A 21 -3.27 7.21 -12.65
N GLY A 22 -4.28 7.02 -13.48
CA GLY A 22 -4.16 6.52 -14.84
C GLY A 22 -5.47 6.60 -15.60
N ASN A 23 -5.40 6.56 -16.92
CA ASN A 23 -6.57 6.43 -17.79
C ASN A 23 -6.38 5.21 -18.70
N PRO A 24 -7.13 4.11 -18.53
CA PRO A 24 -8.18 3.89 -17.52
C PRO A 24 -7.66 3.93 -16.07
N ARG A 25 -8.56 4.24 -15.11
CA ARG A 25 -8.25 4.26 -13.68
C ARG A 25 -7.61 2.93 -13.27
N PRO A 26 -6.48 2.96 -12.55
CA PRO A 26 -5.83 1.73 -12.13
C PRO A 26 -6.59 1.04 -10.99
N THR A 27 -6.30 -0.24 -10.79
CA THR A 27 -6.62 -0.98 -9.56
C THR A 27 -5.41 -0.98 -8.64
N LEU A 28 -5.63 -1.06 -7.32
CA LEU A 28 -4.58 -1.22 -6.32
C LEU A 28 -4.64 -2.60 -5.66
N GLU A 29 -3.47 -3.10 -5.25
CA GLU A 29 -3.35 -4.33 -4.47
C GLU A 29 -2.17 -4.19 -3.50
N TRP A 30 -2.41 -4.47 -2.23
CA TRP A 30 -1.35 -4.53 -1.22
C TRP A 30 -0.74 -5.92 -1.18
N ARG A 31 0.59 -6.00 -1.15
CA ARG A 31 1.31 -7.27 -0.98
C ARG A 31 2.33 -7.16 0.14
N LEU A 32 2.38 -8.18 0.99
CA LEU A 32 3.41 -8.34 2.02
C LEU A 32 4.30 -9.51 1.65
N SER A 33 5.59 -9.24 1.45
CA SER A 33 6.60 -10.26 1.12
C SER A 33 6.16 -11.13 -0.07
N GLY A 34 5.56 -10.48 -1.08
CA GLY A 34 5.04 -11.10 -2.31
C GLY A 34 3.60 -11.63 -2.24
N HIS A 35 2.99 -11.73 -1.07
CA HIS A 35 1.65 -12.30 -0.87
C HIS A 35 0.59 -11.20 -0.82
N ALA A 36 -0.52 -11.37 -1.54
CA ALA A 36 -1.63 -10.41 -1.52
C ALA A 36 -2.27 -10.34 -0.13
N LEU A 37 -2.46 -9.11 0.37
CA LEU A 37 -3.18 -8.85 1.60
C LEU A 37 -4.68 -8.69 1.32
N ALA A 38 -5.49 -9.15 2.27
CA ALA A 38 -6.93 -8.98 2.26
C ALA A 38 -7.40 -8.49 3.63
N ASN A 39 -8.65 -8.01 3.68
CA ASN A 39 -9.31 -7.66 4.93
C ASN A 39 -9.38 -8.88 5.87
N SER A 40 -8.99 -8.67 7.12
CA SER A 40 -8.99 -9.67 8.19
C SER A 40 -9.12 -8.97 9.55
N THR A 41 -9.12 -9.73 10.65
CA THR A 41 -9.18 -9.17 12.00
C THR A 41 -8.00 -8.22 12.30
N GLU A 42 -6.82 -8.53 11.76
CA GLU A 42 -5.58 -7.78 11.99
C GLU A 42 -5.27 -6.77 10.87
N THR A 43 -6.03 -6.76 9.77
CA THR A 43 -5.73 -5.96 8.58
C THR A 43 -6.99 -5.36 7.98
N SER A 44 -7.00 -4.04 7.84
CA SER A 44 -8.05 -3.28 7.17
C SER A 44 -7.50 -2.61 5.92
N ILE A 45 -8.19 -2.79 4.80
CA ILE A 45 -7.89 -2.19 3.50
C ILE A 45 -9.15 -1.47 3.04
N THR A 46 -9.06 -0.17 2.88
CA THR A 46 -10.11 0.67 2.31
C THR A 46 -9.65 1.27 1.00
N GLU A 47 -10.59 1.48 0.08
CA GLU A 47 -10.34 2.15 -1.19
C GLU A 47 -11.32 3.29 -1.41
N GLU A 48 -10.80 4.37 -1.98
CA GLU A 48 -11.55 5.56 -2.35
C GLU A 48 -11.22 5.92 -3.81
N THR A 49 -12.25 6.25 -4.57
CA THR A 49 -12.08 6.72 -5.95
C THR A 49 -11.76 8.22 -5.95
N LEU A 50 -10.64 8.61 -6.54
CA LEU A 50 -10.21 9.99 -6.73
C LEU A 50 -10.59 10.46 -8.15
N GLY A 51 -11.87 10.74 -8.36
CA GLY A 51 -12.42 11.11 -9.67
C GLY A 51 -12.42 9.97 -10.70
N SER A 52 -12.39 10.29 -11.98
CA SER A 52 -12.49 9.27 -13.05
C SER A 52 -11.20 8.49 -13.30
N THR A 53 -10.05 9.02 -12.89
CA THR A 53 -8.72 8.48 -13.23
C THR A 53 -7.87 8.07 -12.03
N GLY A 54 -8.28 8.42 -10.81
CA GLY A 54 -7.50 8.17 -9.60
C GLY A 54 -8.16 7.20 -8.63
N VAL A 55 -7.35 6.50 -7.85
CA VAL A 55 -7.76 5.66 -6.73
C VAL A 55 -6.76 5.82 -5.59
N LYS A 56 -7.28 5.82 -4.37
CA LYS A 56 -6.53 5.80 -3.12
C LYS A 56 -6.87 4.54 -2.35
N SER A 57 -5.86 3.87 -1.82
CA SER A 57 -6.04 2.76 -0.89
C SER A 57 -5.31 3.05 0.42
N VAL A 58 -5.95 2.73 1.54
CA VAL A 58 -5.37 2.84 2.87
C VAL A 58 -5.33 1.45 3.50
N LEU A 59 -4.13 1.00 3.83
CA LEU A 59 -3.87 -0.21 4.59
C LEU A 59 -3.61 0.16 6.05
N THR A 60 -4.32 -0.47 6.98
CA THR A 60 -4.00 -0.44 8.40
C THR A 60 -3.80 -1.87 8.88
N THR A 61 -2.65 -2.18 9.46
CA THR A 61 -2.37 -3.53 9.98
C THR A 61 -1.74 -3.50 11.36
N ARG A 62 -2.20 -4.43 12.20
CA ARG A 62 -1.64 -4.75 13.52
C ARG A 62 -0.64 -5.89 13.46
N GLN A 63 -0.41 -6.46 12.28
CA GLN A 63 0.57 -7.52 12.09
C GLN A 63 1.97 -7.03 12.50
N SER A 64 2.67 -7.86 13.27
CA SER A 64 4.08 -7.64 13.60
C SER A 64 4.93 -7.87 12.36
N LEU A 65 5.27 -6.81 11.65
CA LEU A 65 6.22 -6.87 10.53
C LEU A 65 7.65 -6.92 11.05
N THR A 66 8.47 -7.72 10.40
CA THR A 66 9.91 -7.84 10.64
C THR A 66 10.70 -6.92 9.71
N ASP A 67 11.99 -6.71 9.99
CA ASP A 67 12.88 -5.93 9.13
C ASP A 67 13.08 -6.55 7.73
N THR A 68 12.76 -7.83 7.58
CA THR A 68 12.80 -8.54 6.30
C THR A 68 11.50 -8.45 5.51
N ASP A 69 10.41 -8.00 6.13
CA ASP A 69 9.14 -7.87 5.45
C ASP A 69 9.12 -6.64 4.55
N VAL A 70 8.67 -6.87 3.31
CA VAL A 70 8.58 -5.82 2.31
C VAL A 70 7.13 -5.64 1.92
N LEU A 71 6.58 -4.45 2.20
CA LEU A 71 5.25 -4.09 1.80
C LEU A 71 5.30 -3.38 0.44
N HIS A 72 4.48 -3.86 -0.50
CA HIS A 72 4.29 -3.28 -1.81
C HIS A 72 2.86 -2.80 -1.99
N CYS A 73 2.71 -1.65 -2.64
CA CYS A 73 1.47 -1.28 -3.29
C CYS A 73 1.63 -1.48 -4.81
N PHE A 74 0.84 -2.37 -5.37
CA PHE A 74 0.82 -2.69 -6.79
C PHE A 74 -0.31 -1.93 -7.46
N SER A 75 -0.01 -1.21 -8.54
CA SER A 75 -0.99 -0.49 -9.35
C SER A 75 -0.99 -1.03 -10.78
N LYS A 76 -2.18 -1.28 -11.36
CA LYS A 76 -2.31 -1.82 -12.71
C LYS A 76 -3.47 -1.22 -13.48
N ASN A 77 -3.25 -0.95 -14.76
CA ASN A 77 -4.31 -0.75 -15.74
C ASN A 77 -3.99 -1.49 -17.05
N ILE A 78 -4.79 -1.29 -18.10
CA ILE A 78 -4.56 -1.95 -19.41
C ILE A 78 -3.25 -1.53 -20.09
N HIS A 79 -2.66 -0.39 -19.67
CA HIS A 79 -1.41 0.14 -20.22
C HIS A 79 -0.19 -0.22 -19.36
N GLY A 80 -0.33 -1.19 -18.46
CA GLY A 80 0.75 -1.77 -17.67
C GLY A 80 0.56 -1.61 -16.16
N SER A 81 1.63 -1.89 -15.43
CA SER A 81 1.65 -1.87 -13.97
C SER A 81 2.87 -1.12 -13.43
N THR A 82 2.70 -0.55 -12.24
CA THR A 82 3.75 0.13 -11.47
C THR A 82 3.67 -0.36 -10.03
N THR A 83 4.80 -0.55 -9.38
CA THR A 83 4.87 -0.99 -7.98
C THR A 83 5.63 0.04 -7.17
N GLN A 84 5.12 0.39 -6.00
CA GLN A 84 5.84 1.18 -5.01
C GLN A 84 6.19 0.29 -3.83
N GLN A 85 7.45 0.36 -3.38
CA GLN A 85 7.97 -0.42 -2.27
C GLN A 85 8.13 0.46 -1.04
N PHE A 86 7.76 -0.09 0.10
CA PHE A 86 8.07 0.46 1.40
C PHE A 86 9.15 -0.40 2.04
N HIS A 87 10.31 0.20 2.29
CA HIS A 87 11.20 -0.35 3.31
C HIS A 87 10.56 -0.06 4.67
N ALA A 88 10.46 -1.07 5.54
CA ALA A 88 9.87 -0.94 6.86
C ALA A 88 10.40 0.31 7.55
N VAL A 89 9.49 1.15 8.07
CA VAL A 89 9.86 2.32 8.86
C VAL A 89 10.69 1.82 10.04
N PRO A 90 11.95 2.24 10.21
CA PRO A 90 12.77 1.79 11.34
C PRO A 90 12.00 2.03 12.63
N PRO A 91 12.07 1.12 13.64
CA PRO A 91 11.54 1.44 14.96
C PRO A 91 12.17 2.77 15.44
N PRO A 92 11.45 3.59 16.23
CA PRO A 92 12.06 4.72 16.89
C PRO A 92 13.30 4.21 17.63
N GLN A 93 14.46 4.79 17.33
CA GLN A 93 15.70 4.47 18.03
C GLN A 93 15.53 4.94 19.47
N ASP A 94 15.35 4.03 20.42
CA ASP A 94 15.47 4.35 21.84
C ASP A 94 16.89 4.89 22.06
N THR A 95 16.98 6.13 22.55
CA THR A 95 18.24 6.79 22.96
C THR A 95 18.37 6.70 24.47
#